data_AF-A0A946SRV8-F1
#
_entry.id   AF-A0A946SRV8-F1
#
_cell.length_a   1.000
_cell.length_b   1.000
_cell.length_c   1.000
_cell.angle_alpha   90.00
_cell.angle_beta   90.00
_cell.angle_gamma   90.00
#
_symmetry.space_group_name_H-M   'P 1'
#
loop_
_entity.id
_entity.type
_entity.pdbx_description
1 polymer ?
#
loop_
_entity_poly.entity_id
_entity_poly.type
_entity_poly.pdbx_seq_one_letter_code
_entity_poly.pdbx_strand_id
1 'polypeptide(L)'
;MTASHRRRAFGFMAMALAAVALASHAAGPVRLRLGEGDRYLFRHTLATETDVEIPFPQTTKQTMWYTLEQRVSEVDAETGDATIEVRFRRVVVKVDMGEMGGFDVDTEDGESEQSVTYRKLIDRPFTMRISPRGKVIEVNGLTDIVEDVLEADGVNALSLEQVESIVGDESMTGMYQSFLPIYPEDAVDEWETESTITLPMVGAAAVSMLWTFGPPREIDGQTTIPMSATSEITSPSEPTTTSLGFAEMELRLEKMTSEGVIDISADDGWPVKGEIKSDGAMSMKLTIPGLATPTASDMAVRSVSVIERLELPADE
;
A
#
# COMPACT_ATOMS: atom_id res chain seq x y z
N MET A 1 -58.20 76.83 3.65
CA MET A 1 -58.40 76.88 2.19
C MET A 1 -57.05 76.70 1.51
N THR A 2 -57.04 75.96 0.39
CA THR A 2 -55.94 75.68 -0.58
C THR A 2 -54.72 74.91 -0.06
N ALA A 3 -54.54 73.59 -0.23
CA ALA A 3 -54.57 72.68 -1.39
C ALA A 3 -53.24 72.51 -2.15
N SER A 4 -52.86 71.23 -2.29
CA SER A 4 -52.34 70.56 -3.51
C SER A 4 -50.82 70.33 -3.71
N HIS A 5 -50.48 69.03 -3.61
CA HIS A 5 -49.74 68.15 -4.55
C HIS A 5 -48.23 68.29 -4.83
N ARG A 6 -47.52 67.16 -4.64
CA ARG A 6 -46.62 66.38 -5.55
C ARG A 6 -45.64 65.58 -4.66
N ARG A 7 -45.12 64.38 -4.96
CA ARG A 7 -45.21 63.40 -6.05
C ARG A 7 -44.62 62.07 -5.52
N ARG A 8 -45.04 60.99 -6.17
CA ARG A 8 -44.69 59.57 -5.99
C ARG A 8 -43.19 59.27 -6.11
N ALA A 9 -42.73 58.23 -5.41
CA ALA A 9 -41.77 57.25 -5.94
C ALA A 9 -42.00 55.89 -5.23
N PHE A 10 -42.77 55.02 -5.89
CA PHE A 10 -42.89 53.60 -5.55
C PHE A 10 -41.75 52.88 -6.31
N GLY A 11 -40.73 52.43 -5.59
CA GLY A 11 -39.66 51.62 -6.15
C GLY A 11 -40.07 50.15 -6.19
N PHE A 12 -40.32 49.64 -7.39
CA PHE A 12 -40.43 48.20 -7.67
C PHE A 12 -39.05 47.57 -7.49
N MET A 13 -38.86 46.80 -6.41
CA MET A 13 -37.68 45.96 -6.22
C MET A 13 -37.94 44.62 -6.91
N ALA A 14 -37.45 44.48 -8.14
CA ALA A 14 -37.42 43.21 -8.86
C ALA A 14 -36.41 42.29 -8.16
N MET A 15 -36.92 41.33 -7.38
CA MET A 15 -36.14 40.26 -6.80
C MET A 15 -35.86 39.23 -7.91
N ALA A 16 -34.69 39.33 -8.54
CA ALA A 16 -34.20 38.33 -9.47
C ALA A 16 -33.87 37.06 -8.69
N LEU A 17 -34.78 36.08 -8.76
CA LEU A 17 -34.56 34.73 -8.27
C LEU A 17 -33.49 34.09 -9.16
N ALA A 18 -32.22 34.19 -8.77
CA ALA A 18 -31.15 33.41 -9.36
C ALA A 18 -31.35 31.95 -8.91
N ALA A 19 -32.04 31.17 -9.75
CA ALA A 19 -32.06 29.73 -9.63
C ALA A 19 -30.63 29.23 -9.88
N VAL A 20 -29.85 29.13 -8.80
CA VAL A 20 -28.62 28.33 -8.79
C VAL A 20 -29.09 26.89 -8.93
N ALA A 21 -29.19 26.42 -10.18
CA ALA A 21 -29.28 25.01 -10.46
C ALA A 21 -28.00 24.39 -9.89
N LEU A 22 -28.10 23.83 -8.68
CA LEU A 22 -27.20 22.81 -8.20
C LEU A 22 -27.35 21.66 -9.21
N ALA A 23 -26.61 21.74 -10.30
CA ALA A 23 -26.37 20.60 -11.15
C ALA A 23 -25.62 19.61 -10.25
N SER A 24 -26.37 18.71 -9.61
CA SER A 24 -25.83 17.45 -9.17
C SER A 24 -25.30 16.81 -10.44
N HIS A 25 -24.02 17.05 -10.74
CA HIS A 25 -23.29 16.13 -11.58
C HIS A 25 -23.49 14.79 -10.90
N ALA A 26 -24.31 13.93 -11.50
CA ALA A 26 -24.35 12.53 -11.15
C ALA A 26 -22.96 12.01 -11.52
N ALA A 27 -22.01 12.20 -10.61
CA ALA A 27 -20.69 11.65 -10.73
C ALA A 27 -20.89 10.14 -10.83
N GLY A 28 -20.53 9.56 -11.98
CA GLY A 28 -20.53 8.11 -12.12
C GLY A 28 -19.64 7.47 -11.06
N PRO A 29 -19.73 6.13 -10.87
CA PRO A 29 -18.86 5.43 -9.94
C PRO A 29 -17.40 5.75 -10.24
N VAL A 30 -16.62 6.02 -9.20
CA VAL A 30 -15.18 6.21 -9.31
C VAL A 30 -14.55 4.92 -9.80
N ARG A 31 -13.65 5.02 -10.78
CA ARG A 31 -12.94 3.90 -11.40
C ARG A 31 -11.58 4.38 -11.84
N LEU A 32 -10.65 3.44 -11.99
CA LEU A 32 -9.40 3.67 -12.68
C LEU A 32 -9.66 3.95 -14.15
N ARG A 33 -9.03 5.00 -14.67
CA ARG A 33 -9.11 5.41 -16.08
C ARG A 33 -7.71 5.46 -16.68
N LEU A 34 -7.13 4.28 -16.83
CA LEU A 34 -5.79 4.11 -17.38
C LEU A 34 -5.83 4.07 -18.90
N GLY A 35 -4.90 4.77 -19.54
CA GLY A 35 -4.62 4.70 -20.96
C GLY A 35 -3.29 4.00 -21.24
N GLU A 36 -3.20 3.34 -22.39
CA GLU A 36 -1.93 2.80 -22.87
C GLU A 36 -0.86 3.90 -22.97
N GLY A 37 0.32 3.61 -22.43
CA GLY A 37 1.43 4.55 -22.39
C GLY A 37 1.42 5.50 -21.21
N ASP A 38 0.38 5.52 -20.37
CA ASP A 38 0.41 6.24 -19.09
C ASP A 38 1.61 5.76 -18.26
N ARG A 39 2.26 6.71 -17.58
CA ARG A 39 3.45 6.47 -16.76
C ARG A 39 3.24 7.05 -15.37
N TYR A 40 3.75 6.32 -14.39
CA TYR A 40 3.71 6.74 -13.00
C TYR A 40 5.03 6.38 -12.32
N LEU A 41 5.42 7.20 -11.35
CA LEU A 41 6.53 6.92 -10.47
C LEU A 41 6.01 6.97 -9.04
N PHE A 42 6.19 5.90 -8.28
CA PHE A 42 5.74 5.82 -6.90
C PHE A 42 6.91 5.60 -5.96
N ARG A 43 6.86 6.29 -4.82
CA ARG A 43 7.56 5.87 -3.63
C ARG A 43 6.59 5.18 -2.68
N HIS A 44 6.92 3.95 -2.32
CA HIS A 44 6.27 3.23 -1.23
C HIS A 44 7.23 3.17 -0.05
N THR A 45 6.79 3.57 1.13
CA THR A 45 7.56 3.49 2.38
C THR A 45 6.78 2.70 3.40
N LEU A 46 7.38 1.65 3.94
CA LEU A 46 6.87 0.87 5.06
C LEU A 46 7.84 1.01 6.23
N ALA A 47 7.38 1.60 7.32
CA ALA A 47 8.09 1.63 8.58
C ALA A 47 7.35 0.73 9.58
N THR A 48 8.07 -0.19 10.21
CA THR A 48 7.53 -1.12 11.22
C THR A 48 8.37 -1.04 12.48
N GLU A 49 7.71 -0.97 13.62
CA GLU A 49 8.31 -1.10 14.95
C GLU A 49 7.70 -2.35 15.60
N THR A 50 8.55 -3.21 16.14
CA THR A 50 8.14 -4.43 16.82
C THR A 50 8.80 -4.51 18.19
N ASP A 51 7.99 -4.51 19.24
CA ASP A 51 8.44 -4.74 20.61
C ASP A 51 8.29 -6.23 20.92
N VAL A 52 9.37 -6.90 21.34
CA VAL A 52 9.36 -8.32 21.71
C VAL A 52 10.18 -8.55 22.99
N GLU A 53 9.76 -9.49 23.83
CA GLU A 53 10.37 -9.78 25.14
C GLU A 53 10.98 -11.19 25.19
N ILE A 54 11.93 -11.53 24.30
CA ILE A 54 12.67 -12.81 24.38
C ILE A 54 14.14 -12.66 23.99
N PRO A 55 15.12 -13.03 24.85
CA PRO A 55 15.02 -13.28 26.31
C PRO A 55 15.01 -11.98 27.15
N PHE A 56 15.19 -10.83 26.50
CA PHE A 56 15.13 -9.49 27.10
C PHE A 56 14.23 -8.60 26.23
N PRO A 57 13.64 -7.53 26.78
CA PRO A 57 12.90 -6.55 25.98
C PRO A 57 13.79 -5.94 24.90
N GLN A 58 13.34 -6.00 23.66
CA GLN A 58 13.99 -5.39 22.51
C GLN A 58 12.94 -4.78 21.59
N THR A 59 13.29 -3.63 21.01
CA THR A 59 12.50 -2.97 19.97
C THR A 59 13.25 -3.08 18.67
N THR A 60 12.67 -3.77 17.69
CA THR A 60 13.18 -3.83 16.33
C THR A 60 12.51 -2.74 15.51
N LYS A 61 13.30 -1.97 14.77
CA LYS A 61 12.80 -0.98 13.81
C LYS A 61 13.21 -1.39 12.42
N GLN A 62 12.24 -1.49 11.53
CA GLN A 62 12.44 -1.75 10.12
C GLN A 62 11.87 -0.57 9.33
N THR A 63 12.63 -0.06 8.37
CA THR A 63 12.15 0.91 7.40
C THR A 63 12.56 0.45 6.02
N MET A 64 11.58 0.26 5.16
CA MET A 64 11.77 -0.20 3.81
C MET A 64 11.11 0.80 2.88
N TRP A 65 11.78 1.21 1.81
CA TRP A 65 11.11 1.96 0.77
C TRP A 65 11.61 1.60 -0.61
N TYR A 66 10.68 1.65 -1.55
CA TYR A 66 10.91 1.33 -2.95
C TYR A 66 10.47 2.49 -3.81
N THR A 67 11.25 2.77 -4.85
CA THR A 67 10.80 3.60 -5.96
C THR A 67 10.42 2.68 -7.12
N LEU A 68 9.16 2.75 -7.55
CA LEU A 68 8.57 1.90 -8.58
C LEU A 68 8.18 2.76 -9.76
N GLU A 69 8.75 2.49 -10.92
CA GLU A 69 8.23 3.04 -12.18
C GLU A 69 7.19 2.08 -12.75
N GLN A 70 6.08 2.63 -13.21
CA GLN A 70 4.97 1.90 -13.79
C GLN A 70 4.65 2.48 -15.16
N ARG A 71 4.40 1.61 -16.13
CA ARG A 71 3.95 1.97 -17.46
C ARG A 71 2.80 1.08 -17.88
N VAL A 72 1.67 1.67 -18.23
CA VAL A 72 0.54 0.92 -18.79
C VAL A 72 0.93 0.44 -20.18
N SER A 73 1.08 -0.87 -20.36
CA SER A 73 1.50 -1.45 -21.63
C SER A 73 0.32 -1.78 -22.54
N GLU A 74 -0.82 -2.15 -21.94
CA GLU A 74 -2.01 -2.60 -22.67
C GLU A 74 -3.27 -2.34 -21.82
N VAL A 75 -4.39 -2.02 -22.47
CA VAL A 75 -5.72 -1.98 -21.82
C VAL A 75 -6.70 -2.80 -22.65
N ASP A 76 -7.29 -3.82 -22.03
CA ASP A 76 -8.30 -4.67 -22.66
C ASP A 76 -9.54 -3.85 -23.02
N ALA A 77 -9.92 -3.86 -24.29
CA ALA A 77 -11.02 -3.03 -24.80
C ALA A 77 -12.41 -3.49 -24.35
N GLU A 78 -12.56 -4.75 -23.93
CA GLU A 78 -13.83 -5.33 -23.51
C GLU A 78 -14.04 -5.20 -21.99
N THR A 79 -13.01 -5.51 -21.20
CA THR A 79 -13.09 -5.52 -19.73
C THR A 79 -12.60 -4.20 -19.11
N GLY A 80 -11.70 -3.49 -19.79
CA GLY A 80 -10.95 -2.36 -19.25
C GLY A 80 -9.79 -2.76 -18.33
N ASP A 81 -9.49 -4.05 -18.21
CA ASP A 81 -8.33 -4.50 -17.42
C ASP A 81 -7.04 -3.95 -18.04
N ALA A 82 -6.16 -3.40 -17.22
CA ALA A 82 -4.88 -2.84 -17.66
C ALA A 82 -3.72 -3.75 -17.26
N THR A 83 -2.81 -3.98 -18.20
CA THR A 83 -1.49 -4.59 -17.93
C THR A 83 -0.47 -3.47 -17.74
N ILE A 84 0.24 -3.50 -16.63
CA ILE A 84 1.21 -2.49 -16.22
C ILE A 84 2.57 -3.17 -16.10
N GLU A 85 3.55 -2.67 -16.86
CA GLU A 85 4.95 -3.00 -16.68
C GLU A 85 5.50 -2.21 -15.50
N VAL A 86 6.11 -2.89 -14.52
CA VAL A 86 6.65 -2.30 -13.31
C VAL A 86 8.15 -2.56 -13.23
N ARG A 87 8.92 -1.55 -12.82
CA ARG A 87 10.37 -1.65 -12.55
C ARG A 87 10.70 -1.08 -11.18
N PHE A 88 11.56 -1.76 -10.43
CA PHE A 88 12.24 -1.15 -9.30
C PHE A 88 13.30 -0.17 -9.81
N ARG A 89 13.27 1.07 -9.32
CA ARG A 89 14.28 2.10 -9.60
C ARG A 89 15.23 2.32 -8.43
N ARG A 90 14.72 2.14 -7.20
CA ARG A 90 15.51 2.18 -5.97
C ARG A 90 14.89 1.26 -4.93
N VAL A 91 15.74 0.58 -4.18
CA VAL A 91 15.35 -0.16 -2.98
C VAL A 91 16.21 0.31 -1.82
N VAL A 92 15.56 0.59 -0.70
CA VAL A 92 16.23 0.91 0.56
C VAL A 92 15.62 0.08 1.68
N VAL A 93 16.46 -0.57 2.46
CA VAL A 93 16.06 -1.41 3.61
C VAL A 93 16.95 -1.06 4.79
N LYS A 94 16.34 -0.62 5.87
CA LYS A 94 17.01 -0.31 7.13
C LYS A 94 16.40 -1.16 8.22
N VAL A 95 17.22 -1.95 8.87
CA VAL A 95 16.82 -2.77 10.01
C VAL A 95 17.73 -2.44 11.16
N ASP A 96 17.14 -2.08 12.30
CA ASP A 96 17.79 -1.86 13.57
C ASP A 96 17.20 -2.85 14.58
N MET A 97 18.01 -3.80 15.04
CA MET A 97 17.67 -4.80 16.05
C MET A 97 18.34 -4.50 17.40
N GLY A 98 18.70 -3.23 17.65
CA GLY A 98 19.32 -2.80 18.89
C GLY A 98 20.71 -3.41 19.10
N GLU A 99 20.92 -4.08 20.24
CA GLU A 99 22.23 -4.68 20.58
C GLU A 99 22.63 -5.83 19.65
N MET A 100 21.68 -6.46 18.95
CA MET A 100 21.98 -7.50 17.96
C MET A 100 22.53 -6.92 16.64
N GLY A 101 22.59 -5.59 16.52
CA GLY A 101 23.02 -4.89 15.33
C GLY A 101 21.87 -4.64 14.36
N GLY A 102 22.21 -4.48 13.09
CA GLY A 102 21.27 -4.12 12.04
C GLY A 102 21.95 -4.12 10.69
N PHE A 103 21.19 -3.76 9.66
CA PHE A 103 21.73 -3.56 8.33
C PHE A 103 21.05 -2.39 7.62
N ASP A 104 21.80 -1.74 6.73
CA ASP A 104 21.34 -0.64 5.90
C ASP A 104 21.74 -0.96 4.46
N VAL A 105 20.72 -1.14 3.62
CA VAL A 105 20.85 -1.34 2.18
C VAL A 105 20.23 -0.15 1.51
N ASP A 106 20.96 0.45 0.58
CA ASP A 106 20.44 1.39 -0.39
C ASP A 106 21.06 1.03 -1.75
N THR A 107 20.23 0.82 -2.76
CA THR A 107 20.73 0.45 -4.09
C THR A 107 21.46 1.59 -4.80
N GLU A 108 21.27 2.84 -4.36
CA GLU A 108 21.99 4.00 -4.90
C GLU A 108 23.32 4.29 -4.19
N ASP A 109 23.42 4.00 -2.88
CA ASP A 109 24.67 4.14 -2.15
C ASP A 109 25.60 2.96 -2.47
N GLY A 110 26.92 3.16 -2.46
CA GLY A 110 27.97 2.27 -3.01
C GLY A 110 27.88 0.75 -2.72
N GLU A 111 28.78 -0.04 -3.31
CA GLU A 111 28.74 -1.52 -3.25
C GLU A 111 28.93 -2.07 -1.82
N SER A 112 27.85 -2.18 -1.04
CA SER A 112 27.80 -3.09 0.10
C SER A 112 27.42 -4.48 -0.40
N GLU A 113 28.01 -5.54 0.18
CA GLU A 113 27.70 -6.93 -0.21
C GLU A 113 26.20 -7.23 -0.13
N GLN A 114 25.50 -6.63 0.85
CA GLN A 114 24.06 -6.77 1.07
C GLN A 114 23.22 -6.04 -0.01
N SER A 115 23.74 -4.95 -0.59
CA SER A 115 23.06 -4.21 -1.66
C SER A 115 23.11 -4.93 -3.02
N VAL A 116 24.08 -5.84 -3.23
CA VAL A 116 24.31 -6.52 -4.51
C VAL A 116 23.06 -7.28 -4.96
N THR A 117 22.42 -8.01 -4.06
CA THR A 117 21.21 -8.79 -4.36
C THR A 117 20.07 -7.88 -4.80
N TYR A 118 19.78 -6.81 -4.06
CA TYR A 118 18.69 -5.87 -4.40
C TYR A 118 18.97 -5.06 -5.66
N ARG A 119 20.24 -4.73 -5.94
CA ARG A 119 20.63 -4.02 -7.17
C ARG A 119 20.32 -4.80 -8.43
N LYS A 120 20.35 -6.13 -8.37
CA LYS A 120 19.97 -6.96 -9.52
C LYS A 120 18.48 -6.95 -9.83
N LEU A 121 17.63 -6.47 -8.91
CA LEU A 121 16.20 -6.25 -9.16
C LEU A 121 15.94 -4.94 -9.92
N ILE A 122 16.89 -4.00 -9.87
CA ILE A 122 16.73 -2.68 -10.49
C ILE A 122 16.60 -2.84 -12.00
N ASP A 123 15.65 -2.10 -12.57
CA ASP A 123 15.33 -2.04 -14.00
C ASP A 123 14.84 -3.34 -14.66
N ARG A 124 14.77 -4.46 -13.93
CA ARG A 124 14.16 -5.69 -14.41
C ARG A 124 12.63 -5.54 -14.36
N PRO A 125 11.94 -5.63 -15.51
CA PRO A 125 10.50 -5.44 -15.55
C PRO A 125 9.78 -6.70 -15.09
N PHE A 126 8.71 -6.51 -14.32
CA PHE A 126 7.67 -7.51 -14.08
C PHE A 126 6.32 -6.91 -14.48
N THR A 127 5.27 -7.73 -14.56
CA THR A 127 3.94 -7.25 -14.98
C THR A 127 2.93 -7.36 -13.86
N MET A 128 2.00 -6.41 -13.82
CA MET A 128 0.85 -6.41 -12.94
C MET A 128 -0.40 -6.16 -13.78
N ARG A 129 -1.42 -7.01 -13.62
CA ARG A 129 -2.72 -6.79 -14.25
C ARG A 129 -3.74 -6.31 -13.22
N ILE A 130 -4.46 -5.25 -13.55
CA ILE A 130 -5.40 -4.59 -12.64
C ILE A 130 -6.74 -4.33 -13.33
N SER A 131 -7.83 -4.52 -12.61
CA SER A 131 -9.17 -4.19 -13.11
C SER A 131 -9.45 -2.68 -13.06
N PRO A 132 -10.44 -2.16 -13.81
CA PRO A 132 -10.91 -0.78 -13.67
C PRO A 132 -11.37 -0.40 -12.25
N ARG A 133 -11.65 -1.40 -11.41
CA ARG A 133 -12.06 -1.20 -10.03
C ARG A 133 -10.89 -1.12 -9.07
N GLY A 134 -9.64 -1.24 -9.51
CA GLY A 134 -8.47 -1.21 -8.62
C GLY A 134 -8.13 -2.56 -7.98
N LYS A 135 -8.85 -3.64 -8.30
CA LYS A 135 -8.47 -4.99 -7.90
C LYS A 135 -7.25 -5.44 -8.69
N VAL A 136 -6.17 -5.80 -8.00
CA VAL A 136 -5.00 -6.48 -8.58
C VAL A 136 -5.40 -7.92 -8.90
N ILE A 137 -5.28 -8.29 -10.16
CA ILE A 137 -5.71 -9.61 -10.65
C ILE A 137 -4.55 -10.60 -10.55
N GLU A 138 -3.35 -10.17 -10.96
CA GLU A 138 -2.13 -10.97 -10.89
C GLU A 138 -0.89 -10.08 -11.00
N VAL A 139 0.22 -10.58 -10.45
CA VAL A 139 1.58 -10.09 -10.67
C VAL A 139 2.39 -11.26 -11.22
N ASN A 140 3.23 -11.03 -12.22
CA ASN A 140 4.00 -12.08 -12.89
C ASN A 140 5.44 -11.64 -13.18
N GLY A 141 6.36 -12.59 -13.06
CA GLY A 141 7.75 -12.50 -13.53
C GLY A 141 8.74 -12.07 -12.45
N LEU A 142 8.28 -11.64 -11.28
CA LEU A 142 9.20 -11.25 -10.21
C LEU A 142 9.80 -12.46 -9.50
N THR A 143 9.08 -13.57 -9.43
CA THR A 143 9.61 -14.85 -8.93
C THR A 143 10.81 -15.32 -9.77
N ASP A 144 10.64 -15.39 -11.10
CA ASP A 144 11.73 -15.73 -12.03
C ASP A 144 12.94 -14.78 -11.88
N ILE A 145 12.68 -13.49 -11.69
CA ILE A 145 13.72 -12.49 -11.44
C ILE A 145 14.51 -12.81 -10.17
N VAL A 146 13.81 -13.16 -9.07
CA VAL A 146 14.42 -13.49 -7.78
C VAL A 146 15.23 -14.78 -7.86
N GLU A 147 14.69 -15.82 -8.50
CA GLU A 147 15.39 -17.09 -8.73
C GLU A 147 16.70 -16.87 -9.48
N ASP A 148 16.66 -16.16 -10.62
CA ASP A 148 17.84 -15.81 -11.42
C ASP A 148 18.92 -15.07 -10.59
N VAL A 149 18.49 -14.19 -9.69
CA VAL A 149 19.39 -13.39 -8.85
C VAL A 149 20.12 -14.28 -7.84
N LEU A 150 19.42 -15.22 -7.23
CA LEU A 150 19.94 -16.11 -6.19
C LEU A 150 20.81 -17.22 -6.76
N GLU A 151 20.47 -17.76 -7.93
CA GLU A 151 21.33 -18.75 -8.61
C GLU A 151 22.72 -18.19 -8.94
N ALA A 152 22.79 -16.88 -9.26
CA ALA A 152 24.04 -16.23 -9.66
C ALA A 152 25.03 -15.97 -8.50
N ASP A 153 24.54 -15.82 -7.26
CA ASP A 153 25.40 -15.48 -6.10
C ASP A 153 25.97 -16.69 -5.35
N GLY A 154 25.57 -17.91 -5.75
CA GLY A 154 25.88 -19.12 -4.98
C GLY A 154 25.16 -19.13 -3.62
N VAL A 155 25.31 -20.23 -2.88
CA VAL A 155 24.51 -20.55 -1.68
C VAL A 155 24.85 -19.67 -0.46
N ASN A 156 24.68 -18.34 -0.53
CA ASN A 156 24.92 -17.45 0.59
C ASN A 156 23.67 -16.70 1.09
N ALA A 157 23.53 -16.82 2.42
CA ALA A 157 22.76 -16.06 3.41
C ALA A 157 21.22 -16.02 3.36
N LEU A 158 20.56 -15.92 2.21
CA LEU A 158 19.09 -15.85 2.16
C LEU A 158 18.53 -17.03 1.37
N SER A 159 17.52 -17.72 1.92
CA SER A 159 16.81 -18.73 1.14
C SER A 159 15.94 -18.07 0.08
N LEU A 160 15.72 -18.76 -1.05
CA LEU A 160 14.77 -18.33 -2.08
C LEU A 160 13.41 -17.96 -1.47
N GLU A 161 12.90 -18.84 -0.60
CA GLU A 161 11.65 -18.65 0.13
C GLU A 161 11.62 -17.32 0.94
N GLN A 162 12.73 -16.93 1.56
CA GLN A 162 12.79 -15.65 2.30
C GLN A 162 12.71 -14.46 1.37
N VAL A 163 13.43 -14.48 0.25
CA VAL A 163 13.40 -13.36 -0.71
C VAL A 163 12.04 -13.30 -1.42
N GLU A 164 11.50 -14.43 -1.86
CA GLU A 164 10.15 -14.54 -2.42
C GLU A 164 9.07 -14.07 -1.45
N SER A 165 9.20 -14.36 -0.15
CA SER A 165 8.23 -13.87 0.84
C SER A 165 8.20 -12.34 0.95
N ILE A 166 9.26 -11.64 0.53
CA ILE A 166 9.35 -10.17 0.60
C ILE A 166 9.02 -9.55 -0.75
N VAL A 167 9.61 -10.08 -1.83
CA VAL A 167 9.55 -9.50 -3.18
C VAL A 167 9.04 -10.48 -4.24
N GLY A 168 8.41 -11.59 -3.89
CA GLY A 168 7.80 -12.51 -4.85
C GLY A 168 6.48 -11.99 -5.42
N ASP A 169 5.96 -12.66 -6.45
CA ASP A 169 4.72 -12.24 -7.14
C ASP A 169 3.50 -12.15 -6.19
N GLU A 170 3.35 -13.12 -5.28
CA GLU A 170 2.25 -13.13 -4.30
C GLU A 170 2.38 -11.97 -3.30
N SER A 171 3.59 -11.75 -2.76
CA SER A 171 3.86 -10.66 -1.83
C SER A 171 3.62 -9.29 -2.47
N MET A 172 4.03 -9.12 -3.73
CA MET A 172 3.78 -7.88 -4.47
C MET A 172 2.30 -7.69 -4.81
N THR A 173 1.57 -8.78 -5.11
CA THR A 173 0.11 -8.73 -5.28
C THR A 173 -0.56 -8.19 -4.01
N GLY A 174 -0.21 -8.75 -2.85
CA GLY A 174 -0.71 -8.29 -1.55
C GLY A 174 -0.31 -6.85 -1.25
N MET A 175 0.95 -6.48 -1.50
CA MET A 175 1.46 -5.13 -1.30
C MET A 175 0.67 -4.12 -2.14
N TYR A 176 0.52 -4.35 -3.45
CA TYR A 176 -0.24 -3.44 -4.31
C TYR A 176 -1.71 -3.36 -3.92
N GLN A 177 -2.32 -4.51 -3.62
CA GLN A 177 -3.73 -4.53 -3.22
C GLN A 177 -3.97 -3.76 -1.91
N SER A 178 -2.98 -3.67 -1.02
CA SER A 178 -3.11 -2.92 0.25
C SER A 178 -3.18 -1.40 0.09
N PHE A 179 -2.71 -0.84 -1.04
CA PHE A 179 -2.77 0.61 -1.32
C PHE A 179 -3.76 0.99 -2.41
N LEU A 180 -4.23 0.01 -3.19
CA LEU A 180 -5.20 0.23 -4.23
C LEU A 180 -6.60 -0.08 -3.68
N PRO A 181 -7.46 0.93 -3.50
CA PRO A 181 -8.82 0.66 -3.09
C PRO A 181 -9.54 -0.10 -4.20
N ILE A 182 -10.34 -1.09 -3.82
CA ILE A 182 -11.27 -1.74 -4.74
C ILE A 182 -12.55 -0.89 -4.79
N TYR A 183 -12.70 -0.06 -5.81
CA TYR A 183 -13.83 0.84 -5.99
C TYR A 183 -15.18 0.09 -6.04
N PRO A 184 -16.26 0.69 -5.51
CA PRO A 184 -17.59 0.09 -5.58
C PRO A 184 -18.10 0.08 -7.02
N GLU A 185 -18.99 -0.87 -7.35
CA GLU A 185 -19.61 -0.90 -8.69
C GLU A 185 -20.56 0.27 -8.90
N ASP A 186 -21.26 0.63 -7.82
CA ASP A 186 -22.24 1.70 -7.74
C ASP A 186 -21.62 2.99 -7.19
N ALA A 187 -22.24 4.14 -7.50
CA ALA A 187 -21.84 5.43 -6.97
C ALA A 187 -22.31 5.57 -5.51
N VAL A 188 -21.53 5.00 -4.58
CA VAL A 188 -21.73 5.10 -3.13
C VAL A 188 -20.54 5.80 -2.47
N ASP A 189 -20.81 6.54 -1.41
CA ASP A 189 -19.78 7.28 -0.66
C ASP A 189 -19.02 6.39 0.32
N GLU A 190 -19.61 5.27 0.73
CA GLU A 190 -19.07 4.32 1.70
C GLU A 190 -19.31 2.89 1.24
N TRP A 191 -18.30 2.03 1.36
CA TRP A 191 -18.40 0.62 1.03
C TRP A 191 -17.37 -0.23 1.78
N GLU A 192 -17.65 -1.52 1.86
CA GLU A 192 -16.75 -2.50 2.47
C GLU A 192 -16.11 -3.39 1.42
N THR A 193 -14.88 -3.84 1.70
CA THR A 193 -14.18 -4.83 0.91
C THR A 193 -13.62 -5.90 1.83
N GLU A 194 -13.81 -7.17 1.46
CA GLU A 194 -13.18 -8.30 2.12
C GLU A 194 -12.13 -8.91 1.18
N SER A 195 -10.98 -9.26 1.74
CA SER A 195 -9.92 -9.93 1.01
C SER A 195 -9.15 -10.89 1.91
N THR A 196 -8.34 -11.75 1.29
CA THR A 196 -7.37 -12.58 2.00
C THR A 196 -5.99 -12.19 1.50
N ILE A 197 -5.09 -11.90 2.43
CA ILE A 197 -3.68 -11.62 2.14
C ILE A 197 -2.82 -12.70 2.79
N THR A 198 -1.68 -13.02 2.21
CA THR A 198 -0.69 -13.89 2.84
C THR A 198 0.35 -13.01 3.53
N LEU A 199 0.39 -13.07 4.87
CA LEU A 199 1.39 -12.39 5.66
C LEU A 199 2.63 -13.29 5.81
N PRO A 200 3.85 -12.77 5.58
CA PRO A 200 5.07 -13.54 5.79
C PRO A 200 5.10 -14.15 7.19
N MET A 201 5.42 -15.44 7.27
CA MET A 201 5.54 -16.24 8.51
C MET A 201 4.25 -16.44 9.32
N VAL A 202 3.18 -15.69 9.06
CA VAL A 202 1.87 -15.82 9.72
C VAL A 202 0.89 -16.61 8.85
N GLY A 203 1.06 -16.59 7.52
CA GLY A 203 0.18 -17.26 6.57
C GLY A 203 -1.00 -16.38 6.12
N ALA A 204 -2.04 -17.02 5.59
CA ALA A 204 -3.24 -16.31 5.14
C ALA A 204 -3.89 -15.53 6.29
N ALA A 205 -4.39 -14.33 6.03
CA ALA A 205 -5.12 -13.48 6.95
C ALA A 205 -6.31 -12.85 6.22
N ALA A 206 -7.47 -12.85 6.87
CA ALA A 206 -8.66 -12.16 6.39
C ALA A 206 -8.57 -10.67 6.73
N VAL A 207 -8.85 -9.82 5.76
CA VAL A 207 -8.85 -8.38 5.89
C VAL A 207 -10.24 -7.86 5.53
N SER A 208 -10.86 -7.16 6.46
CA SER A 208 -12.05 -6.36 6.20
C SER A 208 -11.66 -4.89 6.22
N MET A 209 -12.03 -4.14 5.18
CA MET A 209 -11.79 -2.70 5.09
C MET A 209 -13.09 -1.96 4.82
N LEU A 210 -13.32 -0.89 5.59
CA LEU A 210 -14.35 0.11 5.32
C LEU A 210 -13.69 1.31 4.66
N TRP A 211 -14.23 1.69 3.50
CA TRP A 211 -13.78 2.84 2.72
C TRP A 211 -14.82 3.95 2.74
N THR A 212 -14.38 5.20 2.83
CA THR A 212 -15.26 6.37 2.77
C THR A 212 -14.63 7.48 1.93
N PHE A 213 -15.37 8.00 0.95
CA PHE A 213 -14.96 9.20 0.20
C PHE A 213 -15.12 10.47 1.05
N GLY A 214 -14.12 11.34 0.98
CA GLY A 214 -14.19 12.71 1.49
C GLY A 214 -14.41 13.73 0.37
N PRO A 215 -14.60 15.01 0.74
CA PRO A 215 -14.76 16.08 -0.24
C PRO A 215 -13.48 16.28 -1.06
N PRO A 216 -13.58 16.58 -2.37
CA PRO A 216 -12.40 16.84 -3.20
C PRO A 216 -11.52 17.97 -2.65
N ARG A 217 -10.21 17.84 -2.85
CA ARG A 217 -9.19 18.84 -2.45
C ARG A 217 -8.09 18.94 -3.50
N GLU A 218 -7.22 19.93 -3.34
CA GLU A 218 -6.05 20.11 -4.21
C GLU A 218 -4.78 19.65 -3.49
N ILE A 219 -3.96 18.84 -4.17
CA ILE A 219 -2.62 18.43 -3.72
C ILE A 219 -1.67 18.65 -4.90
N ASP A 220 -0.62 19.45 -4.68
CA ASP A 220 0.41 19.75 -5.69
C ASP A 220 -0.15 20.23 -7.05
N GLY A 221 -1.29 20.94 -7.01
CA GLY A 221 -1.97 21.48 -8.20
C GLY A 221 -2.85 20.47 -8.96
N GLN A 222 -3.08 19.30 -8.38
CA GLN A 222 -3.98 18.27 -8.88
C GLN A 222 -5.22 18.14 -7.99
N THR A 223 -6.40 18.06 -8.60
CA THR A 223 -7.65 17.73 -7.89
C THR A 223 -7.64 16.27 -7.46
N THR A 224 -7.73 16.04 -6.16
CA THR A 224 -7.80 14.71 -5.55
C THR A 224 -9.11 14.51 -4.78
N ILE A 225 -9.45 13.24 -4.57
CA ILE A 225 -10.55 12.80 -3.69
C ILE A 225 -9.91 12.01 -2.54
N PRO A 226 -9.96 12.48 -1.28
CA PRO A 226 -9.43 11.74 -0.17
C PRO A 226 -10.33 10.53 0.14
N MET A 227 -9.73 9.39 0.39
CA MET A 227 -10.39 8.15 0.77
C MET A 227 -9.90 7.71 2.14
N SER A 228 -10.79 7.72 3.13
CA SER A 228 -10.47 7.16 4.45
C SER A 228 -10.64 5.65 4.42
N ALA A 229 -9.72 4.95 5.06
CA ALA A 229 -9.75 3.50 5.21
C ALA A 229 -9.65 3.15 6.69
N THR A 230 -10.53 2.27 7.17
CA THR A 230 -10.35 1.58 8.44
C THR A 230 -10.41 0.08 8.21
N SER A 231 -9.53 -0.68 8.83
CA SER A 231 -9.44 -2.12 8.59
C SER A 231 -9.28 -2.92 9.87
N GLU A 232 -9.78 -4.15 9.83
CA GLU A 232 -9.47 -5.20 10.79
C GLU A 232 -8.86 -6.38 10.04
N ILE A 233 -7.72 -6.86 10.54
CA ILE A 233 -6.99 -8.01 10.03
C ILE A 233 -7.05 -9.11 11.09
N THR A 234 -7.54 -10.27 10.68
CA THR A 234 -7.63 -11.46 11.52
C THR A 234 -6.92 -12.62 10.83
N SER A 235 -6.13 -13.40 11.56
CA SER A 235 -5.55 -14.64 11.03
C SER A 235 -6.43 -15.84 11.39
N PRO A 236 -6.23 -16.99 10.73
CA PRO A 236 -6.71 -18.28 11.21
C PRO A 236 -6.39 -18.48 12.68
N SER A 237 -7.18 -19.33 13.33
CA SER A 237 -7.03 -19.62 14.76
C SER A 237 -5.76 -20.39 15.11
N GLU A 238 -5.13 -21.07 14.15
CA GLU A 238 -3.95 -21.90 14.38
C GLU A 238 -2.66 -21.11 14.14
N PRO A 239 -1.64 -21.25 15.02
CA PRO A 239 -0.34 -20.60 14.84
C PRO A 239 0.41 -21.21 13.65
N THR A 240 1.14 -20.39 12.92
CA THR A 240 2.06 -20.84 11.88
C THR A 240 3.39 -21.21 12.51
N THR A 241 3.93 -22.38 12.14
CA THR A 241 5.21 -22.87 12.65
C THR A 241 6.28 -22.72 11.58
N THR A 242 7.42 -22.13 11.93
CA THR A 242 8.59 -22.01 11.06
C THR A 242 9.85 -22.48 11.79
N SER A 243 10.81 -23.03 11.04
CA SER A 243 12.09 -23.47 11.60
C SER A 243 13.16 -22.40 11.38
N LEU A 244 13.83 -22.01 12.46
CA LEU A 244 15.00 -21.14 12.42
C LEU A 244 16.31 -21.95 12.32
N GLY A 245 16.23 -23.27 12.06
CA GLY A 245 17.35 -24.20 12.03
C GLY A 245 17.86 -24.61 13.43
N PHE A 246 17.96 -23.66 14.36
CA PHE A 246 18.33 -23.90 15.76
C PHE A 246 17.13 -23.95 16.72
N ALA A 247 15.95 -23.54 16.25
CA ALA A 247 14.73 -23.49 17.03
C ALA A 247 13.49 -23.64 16.12
N GLU A 248 12.37 -24.03 16.70
CA GLU A 248 11.04 -23.89 16.08
C GLU A 248 10.36 -22.66 16.64
N MET A 249 9.72 -21.88 15.77
CA MET A 249 9.00 -20.68 16.15
C MET A 249 7.55 -20.81 15.69
N GLU A 250 6.63 -20.72 16.64
CA GLU A 250 5.21 -20.58 16.42
C GLU A 250 4.86 -19.09 16.47
N LEU A 251 4.22 -18.58 15.42
CA LEU A 251 3.73 -17.20 15.32
C LEU A 251 2.22 -17.19 15.13
N ARG A 252 1.57 -16.23 15.76
CA ARG A 252 0.14 -15.98 15.58
C ARG A 252 -0.14 -14.49 15.60
N LEU A 253 -0.96 -14.04 14.65
CA LEU A 253 -1.53 -12.70 14.70
C LEU A 253 -2.79 -12.75 15.58
N GLU A 254 -2.80 -12.00 16.68
CA GLU A 254 -3.96 -11.96 17.57
C GLU A 254 -5.01 -10.98 17.04
N LYS A 255 -4.55 -9.79 16.64
CA LYS A 255 -5.34 -8.77 15.96
C LYS A 255 -4.41 -7.76 15.28
N MET A 256 -4.89 -7.12 14.22
CA MET A 256 -4.29 -5.90 13.73
C MET A 256 -5.38 -5.00 13.17
N THR A 257 -5.36 -3.74 13.56
CA THR A 257 -6.27 -2.71 13.04
C THR A 257 -5.45 -1.69 12.27
N SER A 258 -6.01 -1.16 11.19
CA SER A 258 -5.38 -0.07 10.45
C SER A 258 -6.35 1.07 10.24
N GLU A 259 -5.82 2.29 10.15
CA GLU A 259 -6.56 3.47 9.74
C GLU A 259 -5.67 4.36 8.87
N GLY A 260 -6.26 5.03 7.89
CA GLY A 260 -5.49 5.88 7.00
C GLY A 260 -6.32 6.69 6.04
N VAL A 261 -5.64 7.52 5.26
CA VAL A 261 -6.24 8.29 4.17
C VAL A 261 -5.35 8.15 2.93
N ILE A 262 -5.97 7.84 1.80
CA ILE A 262 -5.34 7.83 0.47
C ILE A 262 -6.05 8.86 -0.40
N ASP A 263 -5.31 9.84 -0.89
CA ASP A 263 -5.74 10.73 -1.96
C ASP A 263 -5.62 10.04 -3.30
N ILE A 264 -6.73 9.98 -4.02
CA ILE A 264 -6.77 9.50 -5.40
C ILE A 264 -6.98 10.67 -6.35
N SER A 265 -6.41 10.58 -7.54
CA SER A 265 -6.64 11.55 -8.61
C SER A 265 -8.11 11.55 -9.05
N ALA A 266 -8.72 12.73 -9.21
CA ALA A 266 -10.06 12.82 -9.78
C ALA A 266 -10.10 12.48 -11.29
N ASP A 267 -8.95 12.57 -11.96
CA ASP A 267 -8.81 12.38 -13.41
C ASP A 267 -8.70 10.89 -13.77
N ASP A 268 -7.75 10.19 -13.17
CA ASP A 268 -7.39 8.79 -13.48
C ASP A 268 -7.83 7.79 -12.39
N GLY A 269 -8.29 8.26 -11.22
CA GLY A 269 -8.65 7.43 -10.08
C GLY A 269 -7.46 6.81 -9.36
N TRP A 270 -6.23 7.02 -9.81
CA TRP A 270 -5.06 6.34 -9.29
C TRP A 270 -4.50 7.07 -8.04
N PRO A 271 -3.82 6.38 -7.09
CA PRO A 271 -3.28 7.03 -5.90
C PRO A 271 -2.31 8.16 -6.20
N VAL A 272 -2.37 9.25 -5.42
CA VAL A 272 -1.46 10.39 -5.47
C VAL A 272 -0.61 10.44 -4.21
N LYS A 273 -1.24 10.33 -3.04
CA LYS A 273 -0.55 10.31 -1.75
C LYS A 273 -1.40 9.59 -0.72
N GLY A 274 -0.79 8.87 0.21
CA GLY A 274 -1.55 8.26 1.29
C GLY A 274 -0.68 7.81 2.44
N GLU A 275 -1.31 7.70 3.61
CA GLU A 275 -0.71 7.16 4.83
C GLU A 275 -1.71 6.22 5.50
N ILE A 276 -1.29 5.00 5.80
CA ILE A 276 -2.02 4.01 6.59
C ILE A 276 -1.17 3.66 7.80
N LYS A 277 -1.75 3.74 8.99
CA LYS A 277 -1.14 3.30 10.25
C LYS A 277 -1.80 2.02 10.67
N SER A 278 -1.01 1.06 11.12
CA SER A 278 -1.50 -0.16 11.72
C SER A 278 -0.95 -0.34 13.12
N ASP A 279 -1.79 -0.87 14.01
CA ASP A 279 -1.43 -1.30 15.35
C ASP A 279 -1.96 -2.73 15.54
N GLY A 280 -1.09 -3.63 15.97
CA GLY A 280 -1.39 -5.04 16.10
C GLY A 280 -0.67 -5.71 17.25
N ALA A 281 -1.17 -6.88 17.58
CA ALA A 281 -0.58 -7.77 18.56
C ALA A 281 -0.34 -9.13 17.92
N MET A 282 0.84 -9.70 18.15
CA MET A 282 1.18 -11.05 17.75
C MET A 282 1.63 -11.83 18.99
N SER A 283 1.44 -13.14 18.99
CA SER A 283 2.08 -14.03 19.96
C SER A 283 3.15 -14.85 19.27
N MET A 284 4.28 -15.02 19.96
CA MET A 284 5.42 -15.80 19.52
C MET A 284 5.75 -16.86 20.56
N LYS A 285 6.00 -18.09 20.13
CA LYS A 285 6.50 -19.17 20.98
C LYS A 285 7.72 -19.83 20.33
N LEU A 286 8.85 -19.75 21.00
CA LEU A 286 10.13 -20.27 20.57
C LEU A 286 10.48 -21.56 21.33
N THR A 287 10.68 -22.64 20.59
CA THR A 287 11.08 -23.96 21.10
C THR A 287 12.51 -24.27 20.65
N ILE A 288 13.45 -24.25 21.60
CA ILE A 288 14.87 -24.55 21.33
C ILE A 288 15.17 -26.00 21.77
N PRO A 289 15.65 -26.88 20.88
CA PRO A 289 16.04 -28.24 21.24
C PRO A 289 17.04 -28.26 22.40
N GLY A 290 16.72 -29.02 23.45
CA GLY A 290 17.56 -29.14 24.65
C GLY A 290 17.20 -28.20 25.79
N LEU A 291 16.35 -27.19 25.57
CA LEU A 291 15.70 -26.46 26.66
C LEU A 291 14.42 -27.17 27.09
N ALA A 292 14.18 -27.22 28.40
CA ALA A 292 13.05 -27.96 28.96
C ALA A 292 11.68 -27.28 28.70
N THR A 293 11.68 -25.97 28.45
CA THR A 293 10.46 -25.16 28.33
C THR A 293 10.58 -24.19 27.15
N PRO A 294 9.60 -24.18 26.22
CA PRO A 294 9.46 -23.13 25.22
C PRO A 294 9.35 -21.76 25.89
N THR A 295 9.88 -20.72 25.22
CA THR A 295 9.72 -19.34 25.66
C THR A 295 8.63 -18.68 24.83
N ALA A 296 7.67 -18.02 25.47
CA ALA A 296 6.58 -17.32 24.79
C ALA A 296 6.62 -15.83 25.12
N SER A 297 6.21 -15.00 24.17
CA SER A 297 6.12 -13.55 24.32
C SER A 297 5.00 -13.04 23.45
N ASP A 298 4.29 -12.04 23.99
CA ASP A 298 3.47 -11.18 23.19
C ASP A 298 4.38 -10.16 22.49
N MET A 299 4.00 -9.75 21.29
CA MET A 299 4.69 -8.76 20.49
C MET A 299 3.70 -7.65 20.13
N ALA A 300 4.11 -6.40 20.33
CA ALA A 300 3.38 -5.26 19.82
C ALA A 300 3.98 -4.87 18.46
N VAL A 301 3.13 -4.76 17.44
CA VAL A 301 3.54 -4.39 16.08
C VAL A 301 2.86 -3.09 15.72
N ARG A 302 3.65 -2.08 15.38
CA ARG A 302 3.17 -0.81 14.84
C ARG A 302 3.76 -0.62 13.46
N SER A 303 2.95 -0.23 12.50
CA SER A 303 3.45 0.11 11.18
C SER A 303 2.84 1.40 10.65
N VAL A 304 3.61 2.07 9.80
CA VAL A 304 3.18 3.20 8.99
C VAL A 304 3.57 2.88 7.57
N SER A 305 2.59 2.85 6.69
CA SER A 305 2.82 2.75 5.26
C SER A 305 2.41 4.03 4.55
N VAL A 306 3.28 4.49 3.66
CA VAL A 306 3.12 5.72 2.90
C VAL A 306 3.27 5.41 1.41
N ILE A 307 2.34 5.90 0.60
CA ILE A 307 2.44 5.90 -0.86
C ILE A 307 2.51 7.35 -1.33
N GLU A 308 3.42 7.65 -2.24
CA GLU A 308 3.57 8.99 -2.84
C GLU A 308 3.84 8.85 -4.34
N ARG A 309 3.01 9.49 -5.16
CA ARG A 309 3.26 9.70 -6.58
C ARG A 309 4.34 10.78 -6.70
N LEU A 310 5.44 10.44 -7.34
CA LEU A 310 6.55 11.33 -7.63
C LEU A 310 6.39 11.93 -9.03
N GLU A 311 7.02 13.07 -9.26
CA GLU A 311 7.19 13.60 -10.60
C GLU A 311 8.05 12.62 -11.42
N LEU A 312 7.62 12.34 -12.65
CA LEU A 312 8.45 11.60 -13.59
C LEU A 312 9.69 12.46 -13.92
N PRO A 313 10.88 11.86 -14.03
CA PRO A 313 12.02 12.58 -14.60
C PRO A 313 11.63 13.08 -16.00
N ALA A 314 11.98 14.33 -16.31
CA ALA A 314 11.79 14.87 -17.66
C ALA A 314 12.47 13.92 -18.65
N ASP A 315 11.76 13.53 -19.73
CA ASP A 315 12.28 12.59 -20.72
C ASP A 315 13.68 13.04 -21.18
N GLU A 316 14.70 12.23 -20.85
CA GLU A 316 16.09 12.41 -21.31
C GLU A 316 16.27 11.97 -22.78
#